data_AF-A0A1G2HI98-F1
#
_entry.id   AF-A0A1G2HI98-F1
#
_cell.length_a   1.000
_cell.length_b   1.000
_cell.length_c   1.000
_cell.angle_alpha   90.00
_cell.angle_beta   90.00
_cell.angle_gamma   90.00
#
_symmetry.space_group_name_H-M   'P 1'
#
loop_
_entity.id
_entity.type
_entity.pdbx_description
1 polymer ?
#
loop_
_entity_poly.entity_id
_entity_poly.type
_entity_poly.pdbx_seq_one_letter_code
_entity_poly.pdbx_strand_id
1 'polypeptide(L)'
;MKEYKKAEAAFKKLIEFSPGTVYAYRKLADIYLIPAVGKKDRVVPTIEAGLASVPESGDLLSYLAVYYQEERNYTKAIEYFERLLKVNPGNQAAKEELAKLKLLVN
;
A
#
# COMPACT_ATOMS: atom_id res chain seq x y z
N MET A 1 3.50 22.25 4.47
CA MET A 1 2.41 22.31 3.45
C MET A 1 2.91 22.55 2.03
N LYS A 2 3.70 23.59 1.73
CA LYS A 2 4.20 23.87 0.36
C LYS A 2 4.99 22.70 -0.25
N GLU A 3 5.85 22.07 0.56
CA GLU A 3 6.68 20.95 0.10
C GLU A 3 5.86 19.68 -0.19
N TYR A 4 4.82 19.38 0.61
CA TYR A 4 3.92 18.24 0.34
C TYR A 4 3.15 18.40 -0.98
N LYS A 5 2.71 19.63 -1.31
CA LYS A 5 2.02 19.89 -2.59
C LYS A 5 2.96 19.69 -3.79
N LYS A 6 4.21 20.14 -3.68
CA LYS A 6 5.22 19.92 -4.73
C LYS A 6 5.54 18.43 -4.89
N ALA A 7 5.73 17.72 -3.78
CA ALA A 7 6.01 16.29 -3.79
C ALA A 7 4.82 15.50 -4.39
N GLU A 8 3.59 15.80 -3.98
CA GLU A 8 2.38 15.22 -4.57
C GLU A 8 2.34 15.42 -6.08
N ALA A 9 2.58 16.64 -6.57
CA ALA A 9 2.59 16.95 -7.99
C ALA A 9 3.70 16.19 -8.75
N ALA A 10 4.90 16.08 -8.16
CA ALA A 10 6.01 15.36 -8.76
C ALA A 10 5.71 13.86 -8.91
N PHE A 11 5.15 13.21 -7.88
CA PHE A 11 4.82 11.79 -7.95
C PHE A 11 3.63 11.52 -8.88
N LYS A 12 2.62 12.39 -8.92
CA LYS A 12 1.54 12.28 -9.92
C LYS A 12 2.07 12.37 -11.35
N LYS A 13 2.95 13.34 -11.61
CA LYS A 13 3.60 13.47 -12.92
C LYS A 13 4.41 12.21 -13.25
N LEU A 14 5.17 11.67 -12.30
CA LEU A 14 5.93 10.44 -12.52
C LEU A 14 5.02 9.23 -12.84
N ILE A 15 3.86 9.12 -12.19
CA ILE A 15 2.86 8.10 -12.49
C ILE A 15 2.31 8.28 -13.91
N GLU A 16 2.03 9.51 -14.34
CA GLU A 16 1.56 9.80 -15.71
C GLU A 16 2.58 9.38 -16.79
N PHE A 17 3.88 9.65 -16.57
CA PHE A 17 4.93 9.29 -17.52
C PHE A 17 5.31 7.80 -17.46
N SER A 18 5.29 7.20 -16.27
CA SER A 18 5.75 5.84 -16.03
C SER A 18 4.83 5.10 -15.06
N PRO A 19 3.64 4.64 -15.51
CA PRO A 19 2.64 4.00 -14.65
C PRO A 19 3.11 2.72 -13.95
N GLY A 20 4.19 2.09 -14.41
CA GLY A 20 4.81 0.93 -13.74
C GLY A 20 5.70 1.26 -12.54
N THR A 21 5.85 2.54 -12.19
CA THR A 21 6.79 2.97 -11.14
C THR A 21 6.20 2.75 -9.75
N VAL A 22 6.32 1.52 -9.23
CA VAL A 22 5.87 1.13 -7.88
C VAL A 22 6.25 2.15 -6.80
N TYR A 23 7.48 2.64 -6.84
CA TYR A 23 7.99 3.65 -5.91
C TYR A 23 7.14 4.93 -5.87
N ALA A 24 6.62 5.38 -7.01
CA ALA A 24 5.85 6.61 -7.11
C ALA A 24 4.50 6.50 -6.38
N TYR A 25 3.80 5.37 -6.52
CA TYR A 25 2.56 5.12 -5.80
C TYR A 25 2.77 5.01 -4.29
N ARG A 26 3.82 4.31 -3.85
CA ARG A 26 4.18 4.23 -2.42
C ARG A 26 4.45 5.60 -1.84
N LYS A 27 5.28 6.41 -2.50
CA LYS A 27 5.61 7.76 -2.02
C LYS A 27 4.43 8.70 -2.01
N LEU A 28 3.55 8.59 -3.00
CA LEU A 28 2.32 9.38 -3.04
C LEU A 28 1.38 9.00 -1.90
N ALA A 29 1.23 7.70 -1.62
CA ALA A 29 0.45 7.20 -0.50
C ALA A 29 1.06 7.59 0.87
N ASP A 30 2.40 7.54 1.02
CA ASP A 30 3.11 8.02 2.20
C ASP A 30 2.78 9.50 2.49
N ILE A 31 2.74 10.35 1.46
CA ILE A 31 2.37 11.77 1.59
C ILE A 31 0.92 11.91 2.05
N TYR A 32 0.03 11.09 1.51
CA TYR A 32 -1.39 11.10 1.86
C TYR A 32 -1.69 10.64 3.29
N LEU A 33 -0.82 9.82 3.87
CA LEU A 33 -0.87 9.43 5.28
C LEU A 33 -0.48 10.56 6.25
N ILE A 34 0.21 11.61 5.79
CA ILE A 34 0.65 12.70 6.67
C ILE A 34 -0.58 13.48 7.18
N PRO A 35 -0.79 13.62 8.52
CA PRO A 35 -1.96 14.30 9.06
C PRO A 35 -2.14 15.74 8.55
N ALA A 36 -1.04 16.48 8.37
CA ALA A 36 -1.06 17.85 7.85
C ALA A 36 -1.47 17.96 6.36
N VAL A 37 -1.50 16.83 5.63
CA VAL A 37 -2.00 16.76 4.25
C VAL A 37 -3.50 16.48 4.22
N GLY A 38 -3.99 15.66 5.17
CA GLY A 38 -5.42 15.41 5.36
C GLY A 38 -6.09 14.61 4.23
N LYS A 39 -5.33 13.78 3.51
CA LYS A 39 -5.79 13.00 2.35
C LYS A 39 -5.73 11.49 2.58
N LYS A 40 -5.96 11.04 3.81
CA LYS A 40 -5.86 9.61 4.19
C LYS A 40 -6.78 8.72 3.33
N ASP A 41 -7.94 9.25 2.94
CA ASP A 41 -8.91 8.64 2.02
C ASP A 41 -8.31 8.29 0.63
N ARG A 42 -7.23 8.97 0.22
CA ARG A 42 -6.56 8.75 -1.07
C ARG A 42 -5.50 7.65 -1.04
N VAL A 43 -5.15 7.12 0.14
CA VAL A 43 -4.08 6.13 0.31
C VAL A 43 -4.38 4.84 -0.44
N VAL A 44 -5.53 4.22 -0.15
CA VAL A 44 -5.94 2.95 -0.79
C VAL A 44 -6.10 3.11 -2.30
N PRO A 45 -6.87 4.08 -2.83
CA PRO A 45 -7.03 4.24 -4.28
C PRO A 45 -5.70 4.47 -5.01
N THR A 46 -4.74 5.12 -4.37
CA THR A 46 -3.41 5.36 -4.96
C THR A 46 -2.64 4.05 -5.12
N ILE A 47 -2.63 3.20 -4.09
CA ILE A 47 -1.93 1.92 -4.16
C ILE A 47 -2.66 0.94 -5.07
N GLU A 48 -3.99 0.93 -5.07
CA GLU A 48 -4.78 0.11 -6.01
C GLU A 48 -4.55 0.50 -7.47
N ALA A 49 -4.40 1.79 -7.79
CA ALA A 49 -4.01 2.23 -9.13
C ALA A 49 -2.59 1.72 -9.51
N GLY A 50 -1.68 1.68 -8.54
CA GLY A 50 -0.37 1.06 -8.73
C GLY A 50 -0.45 -0.44 -9.00
N LEU A 51 -1.32 -1.16 -8.27
CA LEU A 51 -1.58 -2.58 -8.50
C LEU A 51 -2.29 -2.83 -9.84
N ALA A 52 -3.12 -1.91 -10.33
CA ALA A 52 -3.68 -2.03 -11.68
C ALA A 52 -2.58 -1.97 -12.76
N SER A 53 -1.49 -1.23 -12.50
CA SER A 53 -0.35 -1.12 -13.40
C SER A 53 0.68 -2.24 -13.21
N VAL A 54 0.85 -2.72 -11.98
CA VAL A 54 1.78 -3.81 -11.60
C VAL A 54 1.06 -4.78 -10.64
N PRO A 55 0.23 -5.71 -11.16
CA PRO A 55 -0.66 -6.56 -10.34
C PRO A 55 0.04 -7.44 -9.31
N GLU A 56 1.26 -7.85 -9.60
CA GLU A 56 2.08 -8.74 -8.76
C GLU A 56 3.18 -7.97 -8.01
N SER A 57 3.00 -6.67 -7.79
CA SER A 57 3.94 -5.92 -6.97
C SER A 57 3.82 -6.33 -5.50
N GLY A 58 4.73 -7.19 -5.03
CA GLY A 58 4.82 -7.58 -3.61
C GLY A 58 4.94 -6.36 -2.69
N ASP A 59 5.63 -5.31 -3.14
CA ASP A 59 5.76 -4.04 -2.42
C ASP A 59 4.41 -3.33 -2.19
N LEU A 60 3.57 -3.24 -3.23
CA LEU A 60 2.25 -2.60 -3.13
C LEU A 60 1.25 -3.48 -2.37
N LEU A 61 1.32 -4.81 -2.54
CA LEU A 61 0.52 -5.76 -1.77
C LEU A 61 0.86 -5.68 -0.28
N SER A 62 2.14 -5.64 0.06
CA SER A 62 2.61 -5.46 1.44
C SER A 62 2.16 -4.12 2.02
N TYR A 63 2.17 -3.05 1.22
CA TYR A 63 1.71 -1.74 1.68
C TYR A 63 0.25 -1.79 2.11
N LEU A 64 -0.65 -2.34 1.29
CA LEU A 64 -2.08 -2.45 1.64
C LEU A 64 -2.31 -3.37 2.82
N ALA A 65 -1.59 -4.49 2.90
CA ALA A 65 -1.69 -5.41 4.03
C ALA A 65 -1.40 -4.72 5.37
N VAL A 66 -0.27 -4.01 5.45
CA VAL A 66 0.14 -3.24 6.64
C VAL A 66 -0.81 -2.07 6.90
N TYR A 67 -1.20 -1.33 5.87
CA TYR A 67 -2.14 -0.22 6.03
C TYR A 67 -3.47 -0.68 6.64
N TYR A 68 -4.06 -1.76 6.14
CA TYR A 68 -5.31 -2.28 6.69
C TYR A 68 -5.15 -2.89 8.09
N GLN A 69 -3.98 -3.45 8.39
CA GLN A 69 -3.66 -3.92 9.74
C GLN A 69 -3.64 -2.75 10.74
N GLU A 70 -3.01 -1.63 10.39
CA GLU A 70 -2.99 -0.41 11.22
C GLU A 70 -4.38 0.22 11.37
N GLU A 71 -5.21 0.17 10.32
CA GLU A 71 -6.63 0.58 10.37
C GLU A 71 -7.52 -0.42 11.12
N ARG A 72 -6.96 -1.49 11.69
CA ARG A 72 -7.67 -2.59 12.36
C ARG A 72 -8.70 -3.30 11.49
N ASN A 73 -8.62 -3.16 10.18
CA ASN A 73 -9.39 -3.92 9.21
C ASN A 73 -8.67 -5.23 8.91
N TYR A 74 -8.69 -6.14 9.89
CA TYR A 74 -7.93 -7.39 9.82
C TYR A 74 -8.36 -8.29 8.67
N THR A 75 -9.65 -8.27 8.28
CA THR A 75 -10.15 -9.00 7.12
C THR A 75 -9.44 -8.58 5.83
N LYS A 76 -9.33 -7.27 5.58
CA LYS A 76 -8.60 -6.76 4.41
C LYS A 76 -7.09 -6.97 4.52
N ALA A 77 -6.52 -6.81 5.73
CA ALA A 77 -5.11 -7.09 5.94
C ALA A 77 -4.76 -8.55 5.57
N ILE A 78 -5.56 -9.52 6.02
CA ILE A 78 -5.44 -10.94 5.69
C ILE A 78 -5.50 -11.15 4.17
N GLU A 79 -6.49 -10.57 3.48
CA GLU A 79 -6.64 -10.68 2.02
C GLU A 79 -5.35 -10.25 1.29
N TYR A 80 -4.77 -9.11 1.67
CA TYR A 80 -3.56 -8.59 1.02
C TYR A 80 -2.29 -9.35 1.42
N PHE A 81 -2.17 -9.84 2.65
CA PHE A 81 -1.08 -10.74 3.04
C PHE A 81 -1.14 -12.08 2.28
N GLU A 82 -2.34 -12.63 2.08
CA GLU A 82 -2.51 -13.86 1.28
C GLU A 82 -2.12 -13.64 -0.19
N ARG A 83 -2.50 -12.50 -0.78
CA ARG A 83 -2.05 -12.12 -2.13
C ARG A 83 -0.53 -11.94 -2.20
N LEU A 84 0.07 -11.29 -1.20
CA LEU A 84 1.52 -11.12 -1.10
C LEU A 84 2.23 -12.49 -1.07
N LEU A 85 1.74 -13.44 -0.29
CA LEU A 85 2.32 -14.78 -0.20
C LEU A 85 2.13 -15.63 -1.45
N LYS A 86 1.13 -15.33 -2.30
CA LYS A 86 1.03 -15.95 -3.64
C LYS A 86 2.17 -15.50 -4.56
N VAL A 87 2.56 -14.24 -4.50
CA VAL A 87 3.64 -13.67 -5.32
C VAL A 87 5.02 -13.97 -4.72
N ASN A 88 5.15 -13.91 -3.40
CA ASN A 88 6.38 -14.21 -2.67
C ASN A 88 6.12 -15.21 -1.53
N PRO A 89 6.06 -16.53 -1.85
CA PRO A 89 5.84 -17.57 -0.85
C PRO A 89 6.96 -17.67 0.20
N GLY A 90 8.13 -17.08 -0.05
CA GLY A 90 9.28 -17.06 0.85
C GLY A 90 9.23 -15.93 1.88
N ASN A 91 8.25 -15.03 1.83
CA ASN A 91 8.16 -13.89 2.74
C ASN A 91 7.76 -14.35 4.16
N GLN A 92 8.75 -14.62 5.00
CA GLN A 92 8.55 -15.11 6.36
C GLN A 92 7.79 -14.11 7.24
N ALA A 93 8.09 -12.82 7.12
CA ALA A 93 7.39 -11.77 7.87
C ALA A 93 5.89 -11.76 7.54
N ALA A 94 5.52 -11.88 6.25
CA ALA A 94 4.12 -11.95 5.85
C ALA A 94 3.41 -13.20 6.37
N LYS A 95 4.09 -14.35 6.47
CA LYS A 95 3.53 -15.57 7.09
C LYS A 95 3.23 -15.37 8.57
N GLU A 96 4.17 -14.75 9.29
CA GLU A 96 4.03 -14.48 10.73
C GLU A 96 2.90 -13.49 10.99
N GLU A 97 2.83 -12.39 10.25
CA GLU A 97 1.73 -11.41 10.38
C GLU A 97 0.38 -12.04 10.03
N LEU A 98 0.30 -12.83 8.94
CA LEU A 98 -0.93 -13.52 8.57
C LEU A 98 -1.40 -14.51 9.66
N ALA A 99 -0.49 -15.26 10.27
CA ALA A 99 -0.81 -16.18 11.35
C ALA A 99 -1.37 -15.44 12.58
N LYS A 100 -0.72 -14.33 12.98
CA LYS A 100 -1.21 -13.48 14.09
C LYS A 100 -2.59 -12.92 13.81
N LEU A 101 -2.80 -12.37 12.61
CA LEU A 101 -4.09 -11.78 12.22
C LEU A 101 -5.22 -12.81 12.20
N LYS A 102 -4.96 -14.04 11.73
CA LYS A 102 -5.96 -15.12 11.75
C LYS A 102 -6.41 -15.49 13.17
N LEU A 103 -5.57 -15.32 14.18
CA LEU A 103 -5.95 -15.54 15.58
C LEU A 103 -6.82 -14.41 16.15
N LEU A 104 -6.79 -13.20 15.56
CA LEU A 104 -7.57 -12.05 16.03
C LEU A 104 -9.00 -12.01 15.48
N VAL A 105 -9.28 -12.77 14.42
CA VAL A 105 -10.59 -12.80 13.73
C VAL A 105 -11.36 -14.12 13.96
N ASN A 106 -10.77 -15.05 14.70
CA ASN A 106 -11.38 -16.32 15.10
C ASN A 106 -12.06 -16.22 16.47
#